data_AF-A0A2T7PSQ3-F1
#
_entry.id   AF-A0A2T7PSQ3-F1
#
_cell.length_a   1.000
_cell.length_b   1.000
_cell.length_c   1.000
_cell.angle_alpha   90.00
_cell.angle_beta   90.00
_cell.angle_gamma   90.00
#
_symmetry.space_group_name_H-M   'P 1'
#
loop_
_entity.id
_entity.type
_entity.pdbx_description
1 polymer ?
#
loop_
_entity_poly.entity_id
_entity_poly.type
_entity_poly.pdbx_seq_one_letter_code
_entity_poly.pdbx_strand_id
1 'polypeptide(L)'
;MATSTAKEWVPHDLANKQGSVIRCPTCKAPTKLPAGGVENLQMNFYLSEEKLENERRVKGHETCPVHDNEHVTLYCQECDQVMCIRCKVTTHDGHLSEDITSTLLRCKKQIENDLHYLDDCIQRTTQRAEMFQNNEKRAQEKREALAKQVNNP
;
A
#
# COMPACT_ATOMS: atom_id res chain seq x y z
N MET A 1 42.83 18.20 11.68
CA MET A 1 42.78 16.98 10.86
C MET A 1 41.82 17.25 9.70
N ALA A 2 42.29 16.99 8.49
CA ALA A 2 41.56 16.90 7.21
C ALA A 2 40.29 16.04 7.37
N THR A 3 39.21 16.08 6.58
CA THR A 3 38.70 16.72 5.34
C THR A 3 37.26 16.14 5.24
N SER A 4 36.24 16.75 4.65
CA SER A 4 35.86 16.60 3.23
C SER A 4 34.36 16.94 3.14
N THR A 5 33.99 18.08 2.57
CA THR A 5 33.24 18.26 1.30
C THR A 5 31.97 17.41 1.11
N ALA A 6 30.82 18.09 1.04
CA ALA A 6 30.01 18.17 -0.19
C ALA A 6 29.03 19.35 -0.09
N LYS A 7 29.25 20.39 -0.91
CA LYS A 7 28.19 21.27 -1.41
C LYS A 7 27.59 20.55 -2.63
N GLU A 8 26.28 20.46 -2.78
CA GLU A 8 25.42 21.21 -3.72
C GLU A 8 24.16 20.33 -3.89
N TRP A 9 22.91 20.78 -4.02
CA TRP A 9 22.38 22.00 -4.58
C TRP A 9 20.95 22.19 -4.01
N VAL A 10 20.72 23.20 -3.16
CA VAL A 10 19.38 23.67 -2.83
C VAL A 10 19.38 25.17 -3.09
N PRO A 11 18.53 25.70 -3.99
CA PRO A 11 18.41 27.15 -4.15
C PRO A 11 17.97 27.79 -2.82
N HIS A 12 18.93 28.35 -2.09
CA HIS A 12 18.78 28.93 -0.75
C HIS A 12 18.13 30.33 -0.78
N ASP A 13 17.51 30.74 -1.89
CA ASP A 13 17.16 32.15 -2.11
C ASP A 13 15.71 32.53 -1.81
N LEU A 14 14.90 31.66 -1.20
CA LEU A 14 13.55 32.04 -0.73
C LEU A 14 13.33 31.83 0.76
N ALA A 15 14.38 31.45 1.50
CA ALA A 15 14.30 31.39 2.95
C ALA A 15 14.24 32.82 3.51
N ASN A 16 13.05 33.18 3.95
CA ASN A 16 12.84 34.02 5.13
C ASN A 16 13.09 35.53 4.96
N LYS A 17 12.14 36.23 4.34
CA LYS A 17 11.83 37.63 4.68
C LYS A 17 10.30 37.84 4.64
N GLN A 18 9.74 38.37 5.73
CA GLN A 18 8.33 38.77 5.80
C GLN A 18 7.92 39.58 4.56
N GLY A 19 6.86 39.16 3.87
CA GLY A 19 6.33 39.85 2.69
C GLY A 19 7.07 39.57 1.37
N SER A 20 7.81 38.47 1.26
CA SER A 20 8.45 38.07 -0.01
C SER A 20 7.42 37.84 -1.12
N VAL A 21 7.56 38.60 -2.22
CA VAL A 21 6.79 38.43 -3.45
C VAL A 21 7.50 37.42 -4.34
N ILE A 22 6.85 36.30 -4.64
CA ILE A 22 7.34 35.34 -5.64
C ILE A 22 6.73 35.66 -7.00
N ARG A 23 7.35 35.21 -8.10
CA ARG A 23 6.76 35.31 -9.44
C ARG A 23 6.29 33.94 -9.89
N CYS A 24 5.08 33.89 -10.44
CA CYS A 24 4.56 32.67 -11.03
C CYS A 24 5.49 32.20 -12.18
N PRO A 25 5.98 30.96 -12.19
CA PRO A 25 6.85 30.47 -13.25
C PRO A 25 6.16 30.41 -14.62
N THR A 26 4.83 30.30 -14.63
CA THR A 26 4.02 30.21 -15.86
C THR A 26 3.72 31.58 -16.45
N CYS A 27 3.24 32.52 -15.63
CA CYS A 27 2.74 33.82 -16.12
C CYS A 27 3.54 35.03 -15.62
N LYS A 28 4.59 34.82 -14.82
CA LYS A 28 5.46 35.85 -14.21
C LYS A 28 4.77 36.86 -13.29
N ALA A 29 3.47 36.66 -13.02
CA ALA A 29 2.68 37.51 -12.13
C ALA A 29 3.27 37.48 -10.71
N PRO A 30 3.39 38.65 -10.04
CA PRO A 30 3.85 38.72 -8.66
C PRO A 30 2.77 38.24 -7.69
N THR A 31 3.16 37.41 -6.73
CA THR A 31 2.27 36.85 -5.70
C THR A 31 2.91 37.04 -4.33
N LYS A 32 2.19 37.65 -3.40
CA LYS A 32 2.63 37.82 -2.02
C LYS A 32 2.49 36.49 -1.28
N LEU A 33 3.55 36.05 -0.62
CA LEU A 33 3.48 34.90 0.26
C LEU A 33 2.87 35.27 1.63
N PRO A 34 2.14 34.34 2.27
CA PRO A 34 1.66 34.51 3.63
C PRO A 34 2.83 34.56 4.64
N ALA A 35 2.55 35.01 5.87
CA ALA A 35 3.52 34.93 6.96
C ALA A 35 3.95 33.47 7.16
N GLY A 36 5.26 33.19 7.14
CA GLY A 36 5.81 31.82 7.12
C GLY A 36 6.12 31.26 5.72
N GLY A 37 5.91 32.03 4.65
CA GLY A 37 6.40 31.69 3.32
C GLY A 37 5.58 30.63 2.59
N VAL A 38 6.25 29.81 1.78
CA VAL A 38 5.61 28.79 0.93
C VAL A 38 4.91 27.71 1.75
N GLU A 39 5.43 27.36 2.91
CA GLU A 39 4.87 26.32 3.80
C GLU A 39 3.45 26.66 4.29
N ASN A 40 3.13 27.96 4.36
CA ASN A 40 1.84 28.45 4.84
C ASN A 40 0.86 28.79 3.70
N LEU A 41 1.15 28.39 2.46
CA LEU A 41 0.17 28.47 1.38
C LEU A 41 -0.99 27.52 1.66
N GLN A 42 -2.22 28.01 1.44
CA GLN A 42 -3.39 27.16 1.57
C GLN A 42 -3.30 25.99 0.59
N MET A 43 -3.47 24.78 1.12
CA MET A 43 -3.54 23.60 0.28
C MET A 43 -4.73 23.70 -0.67
N ASN A 44 -4.54 23.24 -1.89
CA ASN A 44 -5.59 23.25 -2.88
C ASN A 44 -6.74 22.34 -2.42
N PHE A 45 -7.94 22.90 -2.25
CA PHE A 45 -9.14 22.18 -1.78
C PHE A 45 -9.51 20.96 -2.66
N TYR A 46 -9.09 20.95 -3.93
CA TYR A 46 -9.31 19.82 -4.84
C TYR A 46 -8.37 18.62 -4.59
N LEU A 47 -7.36 18.77 -3.74
CA LEU A 47 -6.50 17.67 -3.30
C LEU A 47 -7.00 17.22 -1.92
N SER A 48 -7.61 16.03 -1.87
CA SER A 48 -7.98 15.43 -0.58
C SER A 48 -6.72 15.13 0.23
N GLU A 49 -6.84 15.22 1.56
CA GLU A 49 -5.76 14.85 2.49
C GLU A 49 -5.28 13.41 2.22
N GLU A 50 -6.20 12.50 1.91
CA GLU A 50 -5.92 11.14 1.46
C GLU A 50 -5.04 11.08 0.20
N LYS A 51 -5.26 11.94 -0.81
CA LYS A 51 -4.41 11.97 -2.02
C LYS A 51 -3.01 12.47 -1.69
N LEU A 52 -2.91 13.49 -0.84
CA LEU A 52 -1.62 14.02 -0.40
C LEU A 52 -0.86 13.00 0.45
N GLU A 53 -1.56 12.29 1.33
CA GLU A 53 -0.99 11.25 2.18
C GLU A 53 -0.60 10.02 1.36
N ASN A 54 -1.39 9.64 0.34
CA ASN A 54 -1.00 8.61 -0.61
C ASN A 54 0.23 9.02 -1.42
N GLU A 55 0.33 10.27 -1.90
CA GLU A 55 1.55 10.75 -2.57
C GLU A 55 2.76 10.74 -1.63
N ARG A 56 2.57 11.09 -0.36
CA ARG A 56 3.60 11.02 0.68
C ARG A 56 3.98 9.60 1.04
N ARG A 57 3.05 8.64 1.08
CA ARG A 57 3.29 7.21 1.31
C ARG A 57 3.98 6.56 0.12
N VAL A 58 3.58 6.91 -1.10
CA VAL A 58 4.23 6.47 -2.34
C VAL A 58 5.66 7.01 -2.43
N LYS A 59 5.96 8.18 -1.84
CA LYS A 59 7.32 8.74 -1.74
C LYS A 59 8.05 8.38 -0.43
N GLY A 60 7.33 7.84 0.55
CA GLY A 60 7.81 7.50 1.87
C GLY A 60 8.31 6.07 1.87
N HIS A 61 9.44 5.83 1.20
CA HIS A 61 10.16 4.59 1.40
C HIS A 61 10.52 4.50 2.89
N GLU A 62 10.05 3.44 3.56
CA GLU A 62 10.43 3.16 4.93
C GLU A 62 11.95 3.20 5.08
N THR A 63 12.43 3.73 6.20
CA THR A 63 13.86 3.75 6.48
C THR A 63 14.35 2.32 6.74
N CYS A 64 15.54 2.00 6.24
CA CYS A 64 16.15 0.70 6.49
C CYS A 64 16.38 0.49 7.99
N PRO A 65 15.95 -0.64 8.56
CA PRO A 65 16.11 -0.90 10.00
C PRO A 65 17.57 -1.13 10.42
N VAL A 66 18.47 -1.41 9.46
CA VAL A 66 19.89 -1.70 9.69
C VAL A 66 20.78 -0.51 9.38
N HIS A 67 20.36 0.35 8.45
CA HIS A 67 21.16 1.46 7.95
C HIS A 67 20.39 2.77 8.13
N ASP A 68 20.75 3.52 9.17
CA ASP A 68 20.17 4.82 9.45
C ASP A 68 20.26 5.75 8.23
N ASN A 69 19.18 6.50 7.96
CA ASN A 69 19.03 7.42 6.83
C ASN A 69 19.06 6.80 5.42
N GLU A 70 19.05 5.48 5.29
CA GLU A 70 18.85 4.81 3.99
C GLU A 70 17.39 4.42 3.79
N HIS A 71 16.90 4.48 2.55
CA HIS A 71 15.54 4.10 2.21
C HIS A 71 15.47 2.67 1.65
N VAL A 72 14.42 1.93 1.99
CA VAL A 72 14.17 0.61 1.39
C VAL A 72 13.59 0.75 -0.01
N THR A 73 14.35 0.29 -1.00
CA THR A 73 14.00 0.42 -2.42
C THR A 73 13.99 -0.91 -3.15
N LEU A 74 14.52 -1.97 -2.53
CA LEU A 74 14.67 -3.28 -3.11
C LEU A 74 13.94 -4.33 -2.26
N TYR A 75 13.53 -5.41 -2.92
CA TYR A 75 13.04 -6.61 -2.27
C TYR A 75 13.95 -7.79 -2.62
N CYS A 76 14.37 -8.54 -1.61
CA CYS A 76 15.16 -9.75 -1.78
C CYS A 76 14.23 -10.96 -1.92
N GLN A 77 14.27 -11.65 -3.05
CA GLN A 77 13.40 -12.79 -3.32
C GLN A 77 13.74 -14.02 -2.47
N GLU A 78 15.02 -14.20 -2.14
CA GLU A 78 15.48 -15.36 -1.37
C GLU A 78 15.18 -15.24 0.12
N CYS A 79 15.20 -14.02 0.65
CA CYS A 79 14.93 -13.74 2.06
C CYS A 79 13.50 -13.27 2.33
N ASP A 80 12.70 -13.04 1.29
CA ASP A 80 11.34 -12.52 1.37
C ASP A 80 11.24 -11.22 2.21
N GLN A 81 12.16 -10.27 1.97
CA GLN A 81 12.22 -9.04 2.76
C GLN A 81 12.62 -7.82 1.94
N VAL A 82 12.12 -6.65 2.38
CA VAL A 82 12.50 -5.34 1.83
C VAL A 82 13.84 -4.88 2.40
N MET A 83 14.63 -4.18 1.60
CA MET A 83 15.98 -3.78 1.96
C MET A 83 16.45 -2.53 1.20
N CYS A 84 17.47 -1.85 1.72
CA CYS A 84 18.16 -0.78 1.01
C CYS A 84 19.31 -1.33 0.14
N ILE A 85 19.90 -0.46 -0.68
CA ILE A 85 21.04 -0.79 -1.55
C ILE A 85 22.26 -1.25 -0.75
N ARG A 86 22.46 -0.72 0.46
CA ARG A 86 23.59 -1.14 1.30
C ARG A 86 23.42 -2.55 1.85
N CYS A 87 22.20 -2.95 2.22
CA CYS A 87 21.90 -4.34 2.58
C CYS A 87 22.19 -5.30 1.42
N LYS A 88 21.89 -4.90 0.18
CA LYS A 88 22.13 -5.69 -1.03
C LYS A 88 23.60 -6.06 -1.23
N VAL A 89 24.54 -5.17 -0.90
CA VAL A 89 25.98 -5.43 -1.09
C VAL A 89 26.70 -5.94 0.16
N THR A 90 25.98 -6.09 1.28
CA THR A 90 26.57 -6.53 2.56
C THR A 90 25.99 -7.86 3.02
N THR A 91 24.71 -7.86 3.40
CA THR A 91 24.05 -9.02 4.03
C THR A 91 23.32 -9.89 3.01
N HIS A 92 22.94 -9.31 1.86
CA HIS A 92 22.25 -9.99 0.76
C HIS A 92 23.09 -10.02 -0.52
N ASP A 93 24.41 -10.05 -0.38
CA ASP A 93 25.30 -10.15 -1.53
C ASP A 93 25.05 -11.46 -2.28
N GLY A 94 24.98 -11.38 -3.60
CA GLY A 94 24.64 -12.51 -4.46
C GLY A 94 23.16 -12.94 -4.49
N HIS A 95 22.31 -12.50 -3.56
CA HIS A 95 20.89 -12.89 -3.58
C HIS A 95 20.13 -12.20 -4.72
N LEU A 96 19.11 -12.84 -5.29
CA LEU A 96 18.24 -12.22 -6.29
C LEU A 96 17.38 -11.13 -5.63
N SER A 97 17.37 -9.95 -6.26
CA SER A 97 16.60 -8.81 -5.78
C SER A 97 15.92 -8.08 -6.93
N GLU A 98 14.74 -7.54 -6.65
CA GLU A 98 13.93 -6.75 -7.57
C GLU A 98 13.56 -5.40 -6.95
N ASP A 99 13.10 -4.47 -7.80
CA ASP A 99 12.57 -3.19 -7.35
C ASP A 99 11.30 -3.38 -6.52
N ILE A 100 11.22 -2.70 -5.38
CA ILE A 100 10.11 -2.85 -4.42
C ILE A 100 8.75 -2.50 -5.05
N THR A 101 8.69 -1.52 -5.95
CA THR A 101 7.44 -1.11 -6.61
C THR A 101 6.90 -2.24 -7.48
N SER A 102 7.79 -2.91 -8.20
CA SER A 102 7.44 -4.05 -9.05
C SER A 102 6.90 -5.22 -8.22
N THR A 103 7.56 -5.54 -7.10
CA THR A 103 7.09 -6.55 -6.15
C THR A 103 5.72 -6.19 -5.59
N LEU A 104 5.53 -4.94 -5.14
CA LEU A 104 4.27 -4.47 -4.56
C LEU A 104 3.10 -4.60 -5.54
N LEU A 105 3.31 -4.24 -6.81
CA LEU A 105 2.29 -4.39 -7.85
C LEU A 105 1.90 -5.86 -8.06
N ARG A 106 2.91 -6.75 -8.13
CA ARG A 106 2.68 -8.20 -8.28
C ARG A 106 1.96 -8.78 -7.06
N CYS A 107 2.42 -8.47 -5.85
CA CYS A 107 1.82 -8.95 -4.60
C CYS A 107 0.38 -8.45 -4.45
N LYS A 108 0.10 -7.18 -4.76
CA LYS A 108 -1.26 -6.65 -4.79
C LYS A 108 -2.15 -7.46 -5.73
N LYS A 109 -1.67 -7.72 -6.95
CA LYS A 109 -2.44 -8.49 -7.93
C LYS A 109 -2.70 -9.92 -7.48
N GLN A 110 -1.71 -10.55 -6.83
CA GLN A 110 -1.86 -11.89 -6.29
C GLN A 110 -2.92 -11.91 -5.18
N ILE A 111 -2.88 -10.98 -4.24
CA ILE A 111 -3.88 -10.86 -3.15
C ILE A 111 -5.28 -10.67 -3.74
N GLU A 112 -5.44 -9.80 -4.75
CA GLU A 112 -6.74 -9.61 -5.42
C GLU A 112 -7.28 -10.90 -6.03
N ASN A 113 -6.42 -11.68 -6.70
CA ASN A 113 -6.81 -12.96 -7.30
C ASN A 113 -7.15 -14.01 -6.23
N ASP A 114 -6.36 -14.09 -5.15
CA ASP A 114 -6.57 -15.03 -4.06
C ASP A 114 -7.88 -14.72 -3.31
N LEU A 115 -8.18 -13.43 -3.09
CA LEU A 115 -9.46 -13.01 -2.50
C LEU A 115 -10.65 -13.42 -3.37
N HIS A 116 -10.57 -13.24 -4.68
CA HIS A 116 -11.62 -13.70 -5.60
C HIS A 116 -11.80 -15.21 -5.53
N TYR A 117 -10.70 -15.97 -5.53
CA TYR A 117 -10.75 -17.41 -5.43
C TYR A 117 -11.38 -17.89 -4.11
N LEU A 118 -11.04 -17.24 -3.00
CA LEU A 118 -11.62 -17.57 -1.70
C LEU A 118 -13.11 -17.25 -1.65
N ASP A 119 -13.57 -16.14 -2.23
CA ASP A 119 -14.99 -15.82 -2.32
C ASP A 119 -15.76 -16.90 -3.10
N ASP A 120 -15.24 -17.30 -4.26
CA ASP A 120 -15.81 -18.40 -5.05
C ASP A 120 -15.87 -19.72 -4.26
N CYS A 121 -14.86 -20.01 -3.44
CA CYS A 121 -14.83 -21.19 -2.59
C CYS A 121 -15.87 -21.14 -1.48
N ILE A 122 -16.03 -19.97 -0.85
CA ILE A 122 -17.05 -19.75 0.18
C ILE A 122 -18.44 -19.94 -0.45
N GLN A 123 -18.72 -19.30 -1.59
CA GLN A 123 -20.01 -19.45 -2.28
C GLN A 123 -20.35 -20.91 -2.59
N ARG A 124 -19.42 -21.66 -3.20
CA ARG A 124 -19.63 -23.09 -3.50
C ARG A 124 -19.88 -23.93 -2.24
N THR A 125 -19.15 -23.64 -1.17
CA THR A 125 -19.27 -24.41 0.08
C THR A 125 -20.60 -24.12 0.75
N THR A 126 -21.04 -22.86 0.78
CA THR A 126 -22.35 -22.44 1.29
C THR A 126 -23.49 -23.09 0.51
N GLN A 127 -23.45 -23.06 -0.83
CA GLN A 127 -24.48 -23.71 -1.67
C GLN A 127 -24.56 -25.22 -1.40
N ARG A 128 -23.42 -25.90 -1.27
CA ARG A 128 -23.40 -27.33 -0.94
C ARG A 128 -23.98 -27.60 0.44
N ALA A 129 -23.69 -26.76 1.43
CA ALA A 129 -24.26 -26.89 2.77
C ALA A 129 -25.80 -26.75 2.74
N GLU A 130 -26.33 -25.76 2.02
CA GLU A 130 -27.79 -25.58 1.84
C GLU A 130 -28.44 -26.79 1.15
N MET A 131 -27.78 -27.35 0.12
CA MET A 131 -28.26 -28.57 -0.54
C MET A 131 -28.34 -29.76 0.42
N PHE A 132 -27.32 -29.94 1.27
CA PHE A 132 -27.33 -31.02 2.26
C PHE A 132 -28.44 -30.83 3.30
N GLN A 133 -28.64 -29.61 3.80
CA GLN A 133 -29.72 -29.30 4.74
C GLN A 133 -31.11 -29.58 4.12
N ASN A 134 -31.32 -29.19 2.86
CA ASN A 134 -32.56 -29.46 2.15
C ASN A 134 -32.80 -30.97 1.95
N ASN A 135 -31.76 -31.73 1.64
CA ASN A 135 -31.85 -33.18 1.50
C ASN A 135 -32.13 -33.88 2.83
N GLU A 136 -31.51 -33.43 3.92
CA GLU A 136 -31.78 -33.91 5.27
C GLU A 136 -33.24 -33.68 5.67
N LYS A 137 -33.76 -32.47 5.45
CA LYS A 137 -35.18 -32.15 5.71
C LYS A 137 -36.12 -33.07 4.93
N ARG A 138 -35.88 -33.25 3.62
CA ARG A 138 -36.69 -34.15 2.77
C ARG A 138 -36.60 -35.61 3.22
N ALA A 139 -35.43 -36.06 3.68
CA ALA A 139 -35.26 -37.41 4.20
C ALA A 139 -36.05 -37.60 5.50
N GLN A 140 -36.03 -36.60 6.40
CA GLN A 140 -36.78 -36.62 7.65
C GLN A 140 -38.29 -36.66 7.42
N GLU A 141 -38.82 -35.81 6.53
CA GLU A 141 -40.24 -35.81 6.15
C GLU A 141 -40.70 -37.17 5.61
N LYS A 142 -39.89 -37.81 4.75
CA LYS A 142 -40.17 -39.16 4.23
C LYS A 142 -40.16 -40.22 5.31
N ARG A 143 -39.21 -40.16 6.26
CA ARG A 143 -39.14 -41.11 7.39
C ARG A 143 -40.38 -40.99 8.27
N GLU A 144 -40.82 -39.77 8.57
CA GLU A 144 -42.03 -39.53 9.36
C GLU A 144 -43.30 -40.01 8.65
N ALA A 145 -43.41 -39.79 7.33
CA ALA A 145 -44.53 -40.29 6.54
C ALA A 145 -44.61 -41.83 6.56
N LEU A 146 -43.47 -42.51 6.37
CA LEU A 146 -43.39 -43.97 6.45
C LEU A 146 -43.73 -44.48 7.86
N ALA A 147 -43.23 -43.83 8.91
CA ALA A 147 -43.52 -44.21 10.29
C ALA A 147 -45.02 -44.15 10.61
N LYS A 148 -45.74 -43.15 10.07
CA LYS A 148 -47.20 -43.05 10.20
C LYS A 148 -47.93 -44.19 9.49
N GLN A 149 -47.47 -44.61 8.30
CA GLN A 149 -48.06 -45.73 7.56
C GLN A 149 -47.84 -47.07 8.27
N VAL A 150 -46.67 -47.28 8.87
CA VAL A 150 -46.37 -48.52 9.60
C VAL A 150 -47.16 -48.62 10.90
N ASN A 151 -47.38 -47.51 11.61
CA ASN A 151 -48.05 -47.49 12.91
C ASN A 151 -49.59 -47.39 12.83
N ASN A 152 -50.16 -47.27 11.64
CA ASN A 152 -51.61 -47.23 11.42
C ASN A 152 -52.00 -48.13 10.22
N PRO A 153 -51.90 -49.47 10.39
CA PRO A 153 -52.12 -50.45 9.33
C PRO A 153 -53.57 -50.51 8.82
#